data_AF-A0A7W9CIE9-F1
#
_entry.id   AF-A0A7W9CIE9-F1
#
_cell.length_a   1.000
_cell.length_b   1.000
_cell.length_c   1.000
_cell.angle_alpha   90.00
_cell.angle_beta   90.00
_cell.angle_gamma   90.00
#
_symmetry.space_group_name_H-M   'P 1'
#
loop_
_entity.id
_entity.type
_entity.pdbx_description
1 polymer ?
#
loop_
_entity_poly.entity_id
_entity_poly.type
_entity_poly.pdbx_seq_one_letter_code
_entity_poly.pdbx_strand_id
1 'polypeptide(L)'
;MSNLIKAMNPGAPITNEAEATAAARSSAIAIFIGVVVGIVSVVWTLMNPEIMQQAVAQASGDSPEAAAAAEIGATAGMWIGGIVVLIQLAFAVVQWRDPKKWIAILFLVLIALGILQTAAAPLMAGMVPNAPVVPMWQIALSLVIMVVQVVLHVAGLRGINRLEAMQMDAAR
;
A
#
# COMPACT_ATOMS: atom_id res chain seq x y z
N MET A 1 14.93 20.88 -5.21
CA MET A 1 13.59 20.33 -5.54
C MET A 1 13.53 19.70 -6.93
N SER A 2 14.17 20.28 -7.96
CA SER A 2 14.31 19.70 -9.32
C SER A 2 14.73 18.21 -9.35
N ASN A 3 15.65 17.80 -8.47
CA ASN A 3 16.15 16.42 -8.42
C ASN A 3 15.12 15.39 -7.94
N LEU A 4 14.13 15.76 -7.12
CA LEU A 4 13.18 14.80 -6.56
C LEU A 4 12.08 14.43 -7.56
N ILE A 5 11.58 15.42 -8.30
CA ILE A 5 10.60 15.21 -9.37
C ILE A 5 11.22 14.37 -10.50
N LYS A 6 12.49 14.64 -10.86
CA LYS A 6 13.24 13.82 -11.82
C LYS A 6 13.45 12.40 -11.30
N ALA A 7 13.77 12.24 -10.02
CA ALA A 7 13.97 10.93 -9.39
C ALA A 7 12.69 10.07 -9.32
N MET A 8 11.52 10.69 -9.20
CA MET A 8 10.22 10.01 -9.19
C MET A 8 9.72 9.66 -10.59
N ASN A 9 10.35 10.17 -11.65
CA ASN A 9 9.96 9.89 -13.03
C ASN A 9 10.58 8.56 -13.52
N PRO A 10 9.76 7.53 -13.81
CA PRO A 10 10.26 6.22 -14.24
C PRO A 10 10.86 6.24 -15.65
N GLY A 11 10.77 7.35 -16.40
CA GLY A 11 11.41 7.54 -17.71
C GLY A 11 12.65 8.43 -17.68
N ALA A 12 12.98 9.06 -16.54
CA ALA A 12 14.14 9.95 -16.48
C ALA A 12 15.47 9.18 -16.59
N PRO A 13 16.49 9.75 -17.25
CA PRO A 13 17.84 9.19 -17.27
C PRO A 13 18.52 9.38 -15.90
N ILE A 14 19.28 8.36 -15.49
CA ILE A 14 20.07 8.34 -14.26
C ILE A 14 21.55 8.35 -14.64
N THR A 15 22.21 9.46 -14.38
CA THR A 15 23.55 9.76 -14.89
C THR A 15 24.64 9.67 -13.82
N ASN A 16 24.28 9.78 -12.54
CA ASN A 16 25.22 9.78 -11.43
C ASN A 16 24.62 9.06 -10.20
N GLU A 17 25.48 8.80 -9.21
CA GLU A 17 25.13 8.08 -8.00
C GLU A 17 24.05 8.80 -7.17
N ALA A 18 24.14 10.13 -7.03
CA ALA A 18 23.16 10.91 -6.29
C ALA A 18 21.74 10.82 -6.89
N GLU A 19 21.64 10.85 -8.22
CA GLU A 19 20.39 10.61 -8.94
C GLU A 19 19.88 9.18 -8.74
N ALA A 20 20.78 8.19 -8.74
CA ALA A 20 20.43 6.79 -8.53
C ALA A 20 19.94 6.53 -7.10
N THR A 21 20.54 7.14 -6.08
CA THR A 21 20.06 7.10 -4.68
C THR A 21 18.72 7.81 -4.51
N ALA A 22 18.54 8.97 -5.12
CA ALA A 22 17.28 9.69 -5.07
C ALA A 22 16.15 8.87 -5.72
N ALA A 23 16.43 8.26 -6.88
CA ALA A 23 15.50 7.35 -7.54
C ALA A 23 15.23 6.12 -6.65
N ALA A 24 16.25 5.46 -6.09
CA ALA A 24 16.08 4.30 -5.22
C ALA A 24 15.15 4.57 -4.02
N ARG A 25 15.22 5.78 -3.45
CA ARG A 25 14.35 6.23 -2.35
C ARG A 25 12.90 6.51 -2.76
N SER A 26 12.58 6.63 -4.04
CA SER A 26 11.18 6.81 -4.47
C SER A 26 10.30 5.61 -4.08
N SER A 27 10.89 4.40 -4.02
CA SER A 27 10.20 3.22 -3.48
C SER A 27 9.83 3.39 -2.00
N ALA A 28 10.62 4.07 -1.19
CA ALA A 28 10.27 4.33 0.21
C ALA A 28 9.13 5.34 0.31
N ILE A 29 9.12 6.36 -0.56
CA ILE A 29 8.01 7.34 -0.65
C ILE A 29 6.69 6.63 -0.99
N ALA A 30 6.71 5.65 -1.90
CA ALA A 30 5.53 4.85 -2.22
C ALA A 30 4.97 4.12 -0.98
N ILE A 31 5.84 3.54 -0.16
CA ILE A 31 5.44 2.86 1.08
C ILE A 31 4.91 3.88 2.09
N PHE A 32 5.53 5.05 2.24
CA PHE A 32 5.01 6.12 3.11
C PHE A 32 3.61 6.58 2.70
N ILE A 33 3.32 6.68 1.39
CA ILE A 33 1.96 6.96 0.92
C ILE A 33 0.99 5.88 1.41
N GLY A 34 1.39 4.61 1.31
CA GLY A 34 0.59 3.47 1.79
C GLY A 34 0.33 3.54 3.30
N VAL A 35 1.35 3.91 4.08
CA VAL A 35 1.25 4.13 5.52
C VAL A 35 0.25 5.24 5.83
N VAL A 36 0.33 6.39 5.15
CA VAL A 36 -0.61 7.51 5.36
C VAL A 36 -2.04 7.07 5.08
N VAL A 37 -2.27 6.38 3.96
CA VAL A 37 -3.60 5.85 3.63
C VAL A 37 -4.08 4.85 4.68
N GLY A 38 -3.20 3.94 5.12
CA GLY A 38 -3.53 2.96 6.15
C GLY A 38 -3.85 3.59 7.51
N ILE A 39 -3.09 4.61 7.93
CA ILE A 39 -3.37 5.39 9.14
C ILE A 39 -4.75 6.05 9.03
N VAL A 40 -5.03 6.72 7.90
CA VAL A 40 -6.33 7.36 7.67
C VAL A 40 -7.45 6.33 7.77
N SER A 41 -7.32 5.16 7.15
CA SER A 41 -8.32 4.09 7.22
C SER A 41 -8.54 3.55 8.64
N VAL A 42 -7.46 3.33 9.40
CA VAL A 42 -7.56 2.84 10.79
C VAL A 42 -8.21 3.90 11.69
N VAL A 43 -7.75 5.15 11.60
CA VAL A 43 -8.29 6.26 12.39
C VAL A 43 -9.75 6.52 12.03
N TRP A 44 -10.10 6.51 10.75
CA TRP A 44 -11.49 6.64 10.30
C TRP A 44 -12.37 5.53 10.88
N THR A 45 -11.91 4.28 10.86
CA THR A 45 -12.66 3.14 11.41
C THR A 45 -12.86 3.29 12.92
N LEU A 46 -11.85 3.75 13.65
CA LEU A 46 -11.94 4.02 15.10
C LEU A 46 -12.89 5.19 15.43
N MET A 47 -12.94 6.20 14.57
CA MET A 47 -13.81 7.36 14.75
C MET A 47 -15.26 7.11 14.35
N ASN A 48 -15.54 6.05 13.57
CA ASN A 48 -16.86 5.70 13.06
C ASN A 48 -17.19 4.25 13.44
N PRO A 49 -17.36 3.93 14.74
CA PRO A 49 -17.58 2.56 15.23
C PRO A 49 -18.84 1.90 14.65
N GLU A 50 -19.82 2.69 14.22
CA GLU A 50 -21.01 2.24 13.52
C GLU A 50 -20.70 1.49 12.22
N ILE A 51 -19.59 1.80 11.53
CA ILE A 51 -19.16 1.07 10.33
C ILE A 51 -18.79 -0.37 10.70
N MET A 52 -18.11 -0.55 11.84
CA MET A 52 -17.74 -1.87 12.33
C MET A 52 -18.97 -2.63 12.84
N GLN A 53 -19.91 -1.96 13.50
CA GLN A 53 -21.18 -2.56 13.92
C GLN A 53 -22.02 -3.01 12.72
N GLN A 54 -22.08 -2.22 11.64
CA GLN A 54 -22.77 -2.60 10.41
C GLN A 54 -22.11 -3.83 9.76
N ALA A 55 -20.77 -3.87 9.71
CA ALA A 55 -20.05 -5.02 9.18
C ALA A 55 -20.29 -6.29 10.01
N VAL A 56 -20.32 -6.17 11.34
CA VAL A 56 -20.64 -7.28 12.25
C VAL A 56 -22.09 -7.73 12.04
N ALA A 57 -23.06 -6.82 12.09
CA ALA A 57 -24.49 -7.14 11.92
C ALA A 57 -24.75 -7.88 10.61
N GLN A 58 -24.05 -7.50 9.54
CA GLN A 58 -24.17 -8.16 8.25
C GLN A 58 -23.53 -9.56 8.24
N ALA A 59 -22.34 -9.72 8.83
CA ALA A 59 -21.65 -11.00 8.89
C ALA A 59 -22.30 -11.99 9.88
N SER A 60 -23.07 -11.48 10.84
CA SER A 60 -23.76 -12.26 11.87
C SER A 60 -24.94 -13.07 11.31
N GLY A 61 -25.61 -12.58 10.26
CA GLY A 61 -26.88 -13.16 9.83
C GLY A 61 -27.88 -13.31 10.99
N ASP A 62 -28.62 -14.42 11.03
CA ASP A 62 -29.63 -14.70 12.07
C ASP A 62 -29.12 -15.59 13.23
N SER A 63 -27.81 -15.91 13.30
CA SER A 63 -27.29 -16.84 14.33
C SER A 63 -26.46 -16.14 15.42
N PRO A 64 -26.72 -16.42 16.72
CA PRO A 64 -25.94 -15.86 17.82
C PRO A 64 -24.45 -16.24 17.80
N GLU A 65 -24.13 -17.43 17.30
CA GLU A 65 -22.76 -17.93 17.18
C GLU A 65 -21.98 -17.20 16.08
N ALA A 66 -22.62 -16.90 14.95
CA ALA A 66 -22.03 -16.10 13.90
C ALA A 66 -21.85 -14.64 14.34
N ALA A 67 -22.72 -14.12 15.20
CA ALA A 67 -22.56 -12.78 15.77
C ALA A 67 -21.29 -12.65 16.63
N ALA A 68 -21.07 -13.59 17.54
CA ALA A 68 -19.85 -13.61 18.36
C ALA A 68 -18.58 -13.76 17.50
N ALA A 69 -18.61 -14.63 16.48
CA ALA A 69 -17.50 -14.81 15.56
C ALA A 69 -17.23 -13.56 14.71
N ALA A 70 -18.28 -12.89 14.23
CA ALA A 70 -18.19 -11.65 13.45
C ALA A 70 -17.60 -10.50 14.27
N GLU A 71 -17.98 -10.35 15.53
CA GLU A 71 -17.45 -9.32 16.42
C GLU A 71 -15.95 -9.53 16.70
N ILE A 72 -15.55 -10.77 16.98
CA ILE A 72 -14.14 -11.15 17.13
C ILE A 72 -13.38 -10.87 15.83
N GLY A 73 -13.94 -11.28 14.69
CA GLY A 73 -13.33 -11.09 13.38
C GLY A 73 -13.12 -9.62 13.01
N ALA A 74 -14.14 -8.78 13.25
CA ALA A 74 -14.07 -7.35 12.99
C ALA A 74 -13.04 -6.66 13.88
N THR A 75 -13.04 -6.97 15.19
CA THR A 75 -12.08 -6.44 16.15
C THR A 75 -10.65 -6.88 15.81
N ALA A 76 -10.45 -8.17 15.51
CA ALA A 76 -9.15 -8.70 15.11
C ALA A 76 -8.67 -8.06 13.79
N GLY A 77 -9.56 -7.92 12.81
CA GLY A 77 -9.27 -7.26 11.54
C GLY A 77 -8.79 -5.83 11.71
N MET A 78 -9.43 -5.06 12.60
CA MET A 78 -9.01 -3.70 12.94
C MET A 78 -7.60 -3.66 13.55
N TRP A 79 -7.30 -4.52 14.54
CA TRP A 79 -5.99 -4.59 15.17
C TRP A 79 -4.89 -5.06 14.21
N ILE A 80 -5.18 -6.08 13.41
CA ILE A 80 -4.28 -6.56 12.36
C ILE A 80 -3.99 -5.44 11.36
N GLY A 81 -5.02 -4.70 10.94
CA GLY A 81 -4.86 -3.53 10.08
C GLY A 81 -3.90 -2.49 10.67
N GLY A 82 -4.08 -2.14 11.94
CA GLY A 82 -3.17 -1.25 12.66
C GLY A 82 -1.73 -1.76 12.74
N ILE A 83 -1.54 -3.04 13.06
CA ILE A 83 -0.22 -3.68 13.12
C ILE A 83 0.46 -3.68 11.74
N VAL A 84 -0.29 -4.00 10.68
CA VAL A 84 0.23 -4.00 9.30
C VAL A 84 0.70 -2.59 8.91
N VAL A 85 0.00 -1.53 9.30
CA VAL A 85 0.43 -0.15 9.07
C VAL A 85 1.77 0.15 9.76
N LEU A 86 1.95 -0.29 11.00
CA LEU A 86 3.21 -0.13 11.73
C LEU A 86 4.36 -0.91 11.08
N ILE A 87 4.09 -2.14 10.62
CA ILE A 87 5.05 -2.95 9.88
C ILE A 87 5.42 -2.26 8.57
N GLN A 88 4.45 -1.72 7.82
CA GLN A 88 4.73 -0.95 6.60
C GLN A 88 5.59 0.27 6.89
N LEU A 89 5.33 0.99 8.00
CA LEU A 89 6.15 2.13 8.40
C LEU A 89 7.60 1.71 8.69
N ALA A 90 7.82 0.59 9.38
CA ALA A 90 9.15 0.05 9.60
C ALA A 90 9.85 -0.25 8.26
N PHE A 91 9.16 -0.87 7.30
CA PHE A 91 9.68 -1.09 5.96
C PHE A 91 9.97 0.21 5.21
N ALA A 92 9.12 1.23 5.32
CA ALA A 92 9.35 2.54 4.69
C ALA A 92 10.63 3.19 5.20
N VAL A 93 10.83 3.16 6.53
CA VAL A 93 12.03 3.71 7.18
C VAL A 93 13.28 2.93 6.80
N VAL A 94 13.22 1.59 6.78
CA VAL A 94 14.33 0.74 6.34
C VAL A 94 14.66 1.04 4.88
N GLN A 95 13.67 1.06 3.99
CA GLN A 95 13.84 1.32 2.57
C GLN A 95 14.37 2.73 2.28
N TRP A 96 14.06 3.71 3.13
CA TRP A 96 14.58 5.07 3.00
C TRP A 96 16.08 5.15 3.31
N ARG A 97 16.51 4.43 4.36
CA ARG A 97 17.91 4.40 4.81
C ARG A 97 18.78 3.52 3.92
N ASP A 98 18.27 2.36 3.57
CA ASP A 98 18.97 1.32 2.81
C ASP A 98 18.01 0.71 1.76
N PRO A 99 17.94 1.28 0.54
CA PRO A 99 17.02 0.84 -0.49
C PRO A 99 17.31 -0.58 -0.98
N LYS A 100 16.51 -1.56 -0.55
CA LYS A 100 16.66 -2.96 -0.96
C LYS A 100 15.72 -3.30 -2.09
N LYS A 101 16.25 -4.00 -3.11
CA LYS A 101 15.50 -4.46 -4.28
C LYS A 101 14.31 -5.35 -3.89
N TRP A 102 14.53 -6.28 -2.95
CA TRP A 102 13.50 -7.24 -2.54
C TRP A 102 12.32 -6.55 -1.83
N ILE A 103 12.54 -5.48 -1.05
CA ILE A 103 11.46 -4.72 -0.41
C ILE A 103 10.61 -4.03 -1.48
N ALA A 104 11.25 -3.40 -2.47
CA ALA A 104 10.52 -2.78 -3.58
C ALA A 104 9.68 -3.80 -4.38
N ILE A 105 10.22 -5.01 -4.62
CA ILE A 105 9.49 -6.10 -5.28
C ILE A 105 8.32 -6.59 -4.42
N LEU A 106 8.54 -6.81 -3.12
CA LEU A 106 7.49 -7.24 -2.19
C LEU A 106 6.30 -6.28 -2.24
N PHE A 107 6.54 -4.97 -2.13
CA PHE A 107 5.46 -3.98 -2.16
C PHE A 107 4.81 -3.84 -3.53
N LEU A 108 5.54 -4.03 -4.64
CA LEU A 108 4.93 -4.11 -5.97
C LEU A 108 3.94 -5.27 -6.09
N VAL A 109 4.30 -6.44 -5.58
CA VAL A 109 3.41 -7.62 -5.58
C VAL A 109 2.19 -7.36 -4.72
N LEU A 110 2.37 -6.79 -3.52
CA LEU A 110 1.26 -6.43 -2.64
C LEU A 110 0.33 -5.38 -3.26
N ILE A 111 0.87 -4.37 -3.95
CA ILE A 111 0.07 -3.37 -4.65
C ILE A 111 -0.66 -3.98 -5.83
N ALA A 112 -0.03 -4.89 -6.59
CA ALA A 112 -0.72 -5.59 -7.68
C ALA A 112 -1.91 -6.40 -7.16
N LEU A 113 -1.74 -7.11 -6.04
CA LEU A 113 -2.83 -7.79 -5.35
C LEU A 113 -3.92 -6.79 -4.90
N GLY A 114 -3.52 -5.66 -4.30
CA GLY A 114 -4.44 -4.61 -3.86
C GLY A 114 -5.25 -4.01 -5.01
N ILE A 115 -4.64 -3.80 -6.18
CA ILE A 115 -5.32 -3.33 -7.39
C ILE A 115 -6.37 -4.34 -7.82
N LEU A 116 -6.00 -5.63 -7.91
CA LEU A 116 -6.92 -6.70 -8.28
C LEU A 116 -8.11 -6.78 -7.31
N GLN A 117 -7.86 -6.75 -6.00
CA GLN A 117 -8.89 -6.80 -4.98
C GLN A 117 -9.81 -5.57 -5.04
N THR A 118 -9.25 -4.38 -5.21
CA THR A 118 -10.01 -3.13 -5.28
C THR A 118 -10.85 -3.05 -6.56
N ALA A 119 -10.30 -3.47 -7.70
CA ALA A 119 -11.02 -3.52 -8.97
C ALA A 119 -12.11 -4.58 -8.99
N ALA A 120 -11.92 -5.69 -8.26
CA ALA A 120 -12.91 -6.75 -8.10
C ALA A 120 -14.02 -6.40 -7.09
N ALA A 121 -13.84 -5.39 -6.24
CA ALA A 121 -14.79 -5.07 -5.17
C ALA A 121 -16.24 -4.88 -5.65
N PRO A 122 -16.54 -4.17 -6.75
CA PRO A 122 -17.92 -4.05 -7.26
C PRO A 122 -18.52 -5.38 -7.72
N LEU A 123 -17.71 -6.24 -8.33
CA LEU A 123 -18.14 -7.56 -8.78
C LEU A 123 -18.47 -8.46 -7.58
N MET A 124 -17.61 -8.45 -6.56
CA MET A 124 -17.81 -9.21 -5.32
C MET A 124 -19.03 -8.72 -4.54
N ALA A 125 -19.28 -7.40 -4.52
CA ALA A 125 -20.45 -6.82 -3.88
C ALA A 125 -21.77 -7.30 -4.52
N GLY A 126 -21.78 -7.55 -5.83
CA GLY A 126 -22.95 -8.12 -6.52
C GLY A 126 -23.20 -9.60 -6.22
N MET A 127 -22.23 -10.31 -5.64
CA MET A 127 -22.32 -11.74 -5.34
C MET A 127 -22.71 -12.04 -3.89
N VAL A 128 -22.64 -11.04 -2.99
CA VAL A 128 -22.90 -11.20 -1.56
C VAL A 128 -24.14 -10.37 -1.19
N PRO A 129 -25.22 -11.00 -0.70
CA PRO A 129 -26.39 -10.29 -0.22
C PRO A 129 -26.02 -9.24 0.84
N ASN A 130 -26.58 -8.05 0.69
CA ASN A 130 -26.38 -6.89 1.58
C ASN A 130 -24.94 -6.33 1.62
N ALA A 131 -24.02 -6.71 0.71
CA ALA A 131 -22.63 -6.24 0.70
C ALA A 131 -22.53 -4.71 0.94
N PRO A 132 -21.59 -4.22 1.78
CA PRO A 132 -21.42 -2.81 1.99
C PRO A 132 -21.13 -2.13 0.65
N VAL A 133 -21.95 -1.13 0.29
CA VAL A 133 -21.73 -0.37 -0.93
C VAL A 133 -20.56 0.56 -0.70
N VAL A 134 -19.39 0.16 -1.20
CA VAL A 134 -18.22 1.06 -1.24
C VAL A 134 -18.48 2.12 -2.30
N PRO A 135 -18.47 3.41 -1.95
CA PRO A 135 -18.68 4.47 -2.92
C PRO A 135 -17.65 4.40 -4.06
N MET A 136 -18.10 4.49 -5.31
CA MET A 136 -17.23 4.35 -6.49
C MET A 136 -16.06 5.36 -6.50
N TRP A 137 -16.23 6.54 -5.91
CA TRP A 137 -15.15 7.53 -5.79
C TRP A 137 -14.01 7.04 -4.87
N GLN A 138 -14.31 6.25 -3.83
CA GLN A 138 -13.29 5.67 -2.95
C GLN A 138 -12.50 4.58 -3.67
N ILE A 139 -13.19 3.77 -4.48
CA ILE A 139 -12.56 2.76 -5.34
C ILE A 139 -11.64 3.44 -6.35
N ALA A 140 -12.14 4.46 -7.06
CA ALA A 140 -11.37 5.22 -8.04
C ALA A 140 -10.14 5.90 -7.41
N LEU A 141 -10.32 6.57 -6.25
CA LEU A 141 -9.22 7.21 -5.53
C LEU A 141 -8.15 6.19 -5.09
N SER A 142 -8.58 5.05 -4.55
CA SER A 142 -7.68 3.96 -4.14
C SER A 142 -6.85 3.44 -5.32
N LEU A 143 -7.50 3.23 -6.48
CA LEU A 143 -6.82 2.80 -7.70
C LEU A 143 -5.80 3.85 -8.19
N VAL A 144 -6.15 5.13 -8.17
CA VAL A 144 -5.23 6.22 -8.55
C VAL A 144 -4.00 6.23 -7.63
N ILE A 145 -4.20 6.13 -6.31
CA ILE A 145 -3.09 6.09 -5.35
C ILE A 145 -2.19 4.89 -5.62
N MET A 146 -2.76 3.69 -5.83
CA MET A 146 -1.98 2.49 -6.13
C MET A 146 -1.19 2.60 -7.44
N VAL A 147 -1.76 3.23 -8.49
CA VAL A 147 -1.03 3.50 -9.74
C VAL A 147 0.17 4.41 -9.49
N VAL A 148 -0.01 5.48 -8.69
CA VAL A 148 1.11 6.35 -8.29
C VAL A 148 2.18 5.56 -7.55
N GLN A 149 1.79 4.68 -6.63
CA GLN A 149 2.74 3.84 -5.90
C GLN A 149 3.50 2.88 -6.84
N VAL A 150 2.84 2.26 -7.82
CA VAL A 150 3.50 1.43 -8.84
C VAL A 150 4.57 2.23 -9.57
N VAL A 151 4.23 3.43 -10.06
CA VAL A 151 5.16 4.32 -10.76
C VAL A 151 6.40 4.61 -9.90
N LEU A 152 6.19 4.90 -8.62
CA LEU A 152 7.27 5.20 -7.67
C LEU A 152 8.13 3.99 -7.33
N HIS A 153 7.54 2.79 -7.21
CA HIS A 153 8.31 1.57 -7.02
C HIS A 153 9.13 1.19 -8.26
N VAL A 154 8.58 1.40 -9.47
CA VAL A 154 9.32 1.18 -10.73
C VAL A 154 10.51 2.14 -10.83
N ALA A 155 10.32 3.43 -10.53
CA ALA A 155 11.41 4.39 -10.45
C ALA A 155 12.46 3.97 -9.40
N GLY A 156 12.00 3.45 -8.25
CA GLY A 156 12.83 2.93 -7.17
C GLY A 156 13.72 1.76 -7.60
N LEU A 157 13.13 0.76 -8.24
CA LEU A 157 13.85 -0.40 -8.76
C LEU A 157 14.90 -0.01 -9.79
N ARG A 158 14.60 0.94 -10.69
CA ARG A 158 15.58 1.47 -11.64
C ARG A 158 16.77 2.12 -10.94
N GLY A 159 16.51 2.93 -9.91
CA GLY A 159 17.54 3.54 -9.08
C GLY A 159 18.44 2.51 -8.40
N ILE A 160 17.84 1.50 -7.75
CA ILE A 160 18.57 0.42 -7.06
C ILE A 160 19.46 -0.35 -8.03
N ASN A 161 18.91 -0.81 -9.17
CA ASN A 161 19.69 -1.56 -10.16
C ASN A 161 20.86 -0.73 -10.71
N ARG A 162 20.69 0.59 -10.85
CA ARG A 162 21.76 1.46 -11.36
C ARG A 162 22.86 1.68 -10.32
N LEU A 163 22.50 1.83 -9.04
CA LEU A 163 23.47 1.88 -7.93
C LEU A 163 24.29 0.60 -7.87
N GLU A 164 23.64 -0.56 -7.90
CA GLU A 164 24.31 -1.86 -7.90
C GLU A 164 25.30 -1.97 -9.06
N ALA A 165 24.90 -1.55 -10.27
CA ALA A 165 25.79 -1.55 -11.43
C ALA A 165 27.01 -0.62 -11.26
N MET A 166 26.81 0.61 -10.76
CA MET A 166 27.90 1.56 -10.52
C MET A 166 28.89 1.04 -9.46
N GLN A 167 28.39 0.41 -8.40
CA GLN A 167 29.23 -0.19 -7.35
C GLN A 167 30.02 -1.39 -7.87
N MET A 168 29.41 -2.22 -8.72
CA MET A 168 30.11 -3.32 -9.38
C MET A 168 31.20 -2.82 -10.34
N ASP A 169 30.95 -1.76 -11.09
CA ASP A 169 31.94 -1.17 -12.00
C ASP A 169 33.12 -0.55 -11.23
N ALA A 170 32.87 0.06 -10.07
CA ALA A 170 33.91 0.63 -9.22
C ALA A 170 34.77 -0.43 -8.48
N ALA A 171 34.25 -1.66 -8.35
CA ALA A 171 34.93 -2.77 -7.71
C ALA A 171 35.76 -3.65 -8.67
N ARG A 172 35.71 -3.35 -9.98
CA ARG A 172 36.49 -4.00 -11.03
C ARG A 172 37.73 -3.19 -11.37
#